data_AF-X1H1T5-F1
#
_entry.id   AF-X1H1T5-F1
#
_cell.length_a   1.000
_cell.length_b   1.000
_cell.length_c   1.000
_cell.angle_alpha   90.00
_cell.angle_beta   90.00
_cell.angle_gamma   90.00
#
_symmetry.space_group_name_H-M   'P 1'
#
loop_
_entity.id
_entity.type
_entity.pdbx_description
1 polymer ?
#
loop_
_entity_poly.entity_id
_entity_poly.type
_entity_poly.pdbx_seq_one_letter_code
_entity_poly.pdbx_strand_id
1 'polypeptide(L)'
;NEIAFLKESHEKAMILFKKVKRDGKPTDVIQQCLEILKPEDVRSEFEVLFRNFAKSMDMLMPDPCVDPFLKDFKFLGMIREGARNLYRDDRLSLVNCSKKVENLIHAHIKDAGVEEILTPINITAPDFEEKLEIKGSTKAKASHVEHAIRETISAKIGEDPAFYESLKDRLESLIEADRKRRKDEAELLKGLVEISKQEERRDLIAKEKDLLPDEFAFYGLLGNYKDELFGENDEKTCLVTKDIVSIIKNKMVIDWIEKEDIQKEMRRNIKDILRKIG
;
A
#
# COMPACT_ATOMS: atom_id res chain seq x y z
N ASN A 1 -2.16 -21.46 -32.82
CA ASN A 1 -3.44 -20.75 -32.60
C ASN A 1 -3.10 -19.40 -32.00
N GLU A 2 -2.82 -18.40 -32.84
CA GLU A 2 -2.22 -17.11 -32.41
C GLU A 2 -3.12 -16.32 -31.47
N ILE A 3 -4.45 -16.41 -31.62
CA ILE A 3 -5.43 -15.76 -30.74
C ILE A 3 -5.31 -16.24 -29.29
N ALA A 4 -5.03 -17.54 -29.09
CA ALA A 4 -4.82 -18.08 -27.74
C ALA A 4 -3.55 -17.50 -27.09
N PHE A 5 -2.48 -17.36 -27.88
CA PHE A 5 -1.23 -16.77 -27.42
C PHE A 5 -1.35 -15.25 -27.17
N LEU A 6 -2.13 -14.54 -27.99
CA LEU A 6 -2.51 -13.14 -27.75
C LEU A 6 -3.18 -12.98 -26.39
N LYS A 7 -4.18 -13.83 -26.09
CA LYS A 7 -4.89 -13.79 -24.81
C LYS A 7 -3.96 -14.07 -23.63
N GLU A 8 -3.11 -15.09 -23.73
CA GLU A 8 -2.16 -15.44 -22.69
C GLU A 8 -1.13 -14.33 -22.43
N SER A 9 -0.54 -13.76 -23.48
CA SER A 9 0.44 -12.68 -23.38
C SER A 9 -0.19 -11.39 -22.83
N HIS A 10 -1.42 -11.07 -23.21
CA HIS A 10 -2.21 -9.99 -22.63
C HIS A 10 -2.44 -10.18 -21.12
N GLU A 11 -2.96 -11.34 -20.70
CA GLU A 11 -3.21 -11.63 -19.28
C GLU A 11 -1.94 -11.52 -18.44
N LYS A 12 -0.82 -12.07 -18.93
CA LYS A 12 0.48 -11.98 -18.26
C LYS A 12 0.99 -10.55 -18.17
N ALA A 13 0.93 -9.75 -19.24
CA ALA A 13 1.38 -8.37 -19.19
C ALA A 13 0.52 -7.52 -18.24
N MET A 14 -0.78 -7.81 -18.17
CA MET A 14 -1.74 -7.07 -17.34
C MET A 14 -1.66 -7.41 -15.84
N ILE A 15 -1.20 -8.62 -15.48
CA ILE A 15 -1.17 -9.05 -14.08
C ILE A 15 -0.27 -8.16 -13.21
N LEU A 16 0.80 -7.60 -13.78
CA LEU A 16 1.71 -6.67 -13.11
C LEU A 16 0.99 -5.41 -12.60
N PHE A 17 -0.07 -4.99 -13.30
CA PHE A 17 -0.81 -3.76 -12.99
C PHE A 17 -2.22 -4.02 -12.44
N LYS A 18 -2.54 -5.26 -12.06
CA LYS A 18 -3.89 -5.67 -11.61
C LYS A 18 -4.41 -4.85 -10.42
N LYS A 19 -3.52 -4.36 -9.54
CA LYS A 19 -3.87 -3.57 -8.36
C LYS A 19 -4.05 -2.08 -8.65
N VAL A 20 -3.70 -1.61 -9.85
CA VAL A 20 -3.80 -0.20 -10.22
C VAL A 20 -5.21 0.11 -10.71
N LYS A 21 -5.88 1.06 -10.03
CA LYS A 21 -7.16 1.60 -10.49
C LYS A 21 -6.92 2.62 -11.60
N ARG A 22 -7.67 2.51 -12.70
CA ARG A 22 -7.46 3.32 -13.93
C ARG A 22 -8.45 4.47 -14.11
N ASP A 23 -9.35 4.65 -13.16
CA ASP A 23 -10.38 5.69 -13.14
C ASP A 23 -9.89 7.02 -12.51
N GLY A 24 -8.65 7.04 -12.02
CA GLY A 24 -8.02 8.22 -11.43
C GLY A 24 -7.44 9.21 -12.45
N LYS A 25 -6.79 10.26 -11.93
CA LYS A 25 -6.06 11.22 -12.77
C LYS A 25 -4.91 10.52 -13.52
N PRO A 26 -4.67 10.84 -14.80
CA PRO A 26 -3.59 10.22 -15.57
C PRO A 26 -2.22 10.25 -14.87
N THR A 27 -1.87 11.38 -14.25
CA THR A 27 -0.62 11.52 -13.47
C THR A 27 -0.48 10.47 -12.38
N ASP A 28 -1.56 10.21 -11.63
CA ASP A 28 -1.54 9.30 -10.48
C ASP A 28 -1.53 7.84 -10.94
N VAL A 29 -2.27 7.52 -12.00
CA VAL A 29 -2.30 6.17 -12.59
C VAL A 29 -0.94 5.84 -13.19
N ILE A 30 -0.36 6.74 -13.99
CA ILE A 30 0.98 6.58 -14.56
C ILE A 30 2.00 6.42 -13.44
N GLN A 31 1.99 7.30 -12.42
CA GLN A 31 2.95 7.19 -11.31
C GLN A 31 2.86 5.84 -10.59
N GLN A 32 1.66 5.32 -10.31
CA GLN A 32 1.50 4.00 -9.67
C GLN A 32 2.11 2.88 -10.51
N CYS A 33 1.90 2.91 -11.83
CA CYS A 33 2.51 1.96 -12.75
C CYS A 33 4.04 2.10 -12.79
N LEU A 34 4.56 3.32 -12.83
CA LEU A 34 6.00 3.57 -12.84
C LEU A 34 6.66 3.07 -11.55
N GLU A 35 6.02 3.23 -10.40
CA GLU A 35 6.54 2.71 -9.12
C GLU A 35 6.60 1.18 -9.08
N ILE A 36 5.63 0.48 -9.68
CA ILE A 36 5.68 -0.98 -9.87
C ILE A 36 6.89 -1.35 -10.73
N LEU A 37 7.18 -0.54 -11.74
CA LEU A 37 8.34 -0.66 -12.62
C LEU A 37 9.60 -0.01 -12.05
N LYS A 38 9.69 0.33 -10.76
CA LYS A 38 10.94 0.88 -10.20
C LYS A 38 12.07 -0.16 -10.17
N PRO A 39 11.83 -1.42 -9.72
CA PRO A 39 12.84 -2.47 -9.75
C PRO A 39 13.22 -2.87 -11.19
N GLU A 40 14.52 -3.04 -11.45
CA GLU A 40 15.04 -3.37 -12.80
C GLU A 40 14.60 -4.76 -13.28
N ASP A 41 14.49 -5.72 -12.38
CA ASP A 41 14.01 -7.07 -12.64
C ASP A 41 12.54 -7.05 -13.10
N VAL A 42 11.68 -6.31 -12.39
CA VAL A 42 10.26 -6.13 -12.76
C VAL A 42 10.13 -5.38 -14.09
N ARG A 43 10.97 -4.38 -14.37
CA ARG A 43 11.01 -3.71 -15.69
C ARG A 43 11.40 -4.66 -16.81
N SER A 44 12.42 -5.48 -16.58
CA SER A 44 12.89 -6.44 -17.56
C SER A 44 11.83 -7.50 -17.84
N GLU A 45 11.13 -7.98 -16.81
CA GLU A 45 9.97 -8.86 -16.95
C GLU A 45 8.86 -8.20 -17.77
N PHE A 46 8.47 -6.97 -17.41
CA PHE A 46 7.46 -6.20 -18.14
C PHE A 46 7.81 -6.06 -19.63
N GLU A 47 9.06 -5.74 -19.97
CA GLU A 47 9.50 -5.60 -21.36
C GLU A 47 9.36 -6.91 -22.14
N VAL A 48 9.73 -8.04 -21.55
CA VAL A 48 9.55 -9.36 -22.18
C VAL A 48 8.07 -9.65 -22.43
N LEU A 49 7.21 -9.42 -21.43
CA LEU A 49 5.78 -9.64 -21.54
C LEU A 49 5.13 -8.73 -22.58
N PHE A 50 5.48 -7.44 -22.57
CA PHE A 50 4.97 -6.47 -23.53
C PHE A 50 5.40 -6.81 -24.96
N ARG A 51 6.65 -7.23 -25.19
CA ARG A 51 7.10 -7.63 -26.54
C ARG A 51 6.34 -8.83 -27.09
N ASN A 52 6.07 -9.83 -26.26
CA ASN A 52 5.26 -10.97 -26.68
C ASN A 52 3.85 -10.54 -27.08
N PHE A 53 3.22 -9.67 -26.27
CA PHE A 53 1.91 -9.11 -26.57
C PHE A 53 1.92 -8.26 -27.85
N ALA A 54 2.93 -7.40 -28.01
CA ALA A 54 3.10 -6.54 -29.18
C ALA A 54 3.30 -7.34 -30.47
N LYS A 55 4.05 -8.45 -30.41
CA LYS A 55 4.26 -9.34 -31.56
C LYS A 55 2.95 -9.93 -32.08
N SER A 56 2.10 -10.44 -31.18
CA SER A 56 0.79 -10.99 -31.55
C SER A 56 -0.18 -9.91 -32.03
N MET A 57 -0.18 -8.75 -31.37
CA MET A 57 -0.95 -7.59 -31.81
C MET A 57 -0.54 -7.16 -33.23
N ASP A 58 0.76 -7.10 -33.52
CA ASP A 58 1.26 -6.72 -34.83
C ASP A 58 0.87 -7.71 -35.92
N MET A 59 0.97 -9.02 -35.63
CA MET A 59 0.62 -10.10 -36.56
C MET A 59 -0.87 -10.14 -36.90
N LEU A 60 -1.74 -9.90 -35.92
CA LEU A 60 -3.19 -10.04 -36.10
C LEU A 60 -3.86 -8.76 -36.59
N MET A 61 -3.35 -7.57 -36.25
CA MET A 61 -3.92 -6.31 -36.74
C MET A 61 -3.84 -6.22 -38.28
N PRO A 62 -4.92 -5.81 -38.97
CA PRO A 62 -6.07 -5.08 -38.45
C PRO A 62 -7.31 -5.94 -38.15
N ASP A 63 -7.17 -7.26 -37.98
CA ASP A 63 -8.31 -8.15 -37.72
C ASP A 63 -9.08 -7.74 -36.45
N PRO A 64 -10.43 -7.62 -36.48
CA PRO A 64 -11.26 -7.23 -35.33
C PRO A 64 -11.10 -8.12 -34.10
N CYS A 65 -10.53 -9.33 -34.21
CA CYS A 65 -10.25 -10.19 -33.06
C CYS A 65 -9.33 -9.53 -32.01
N VAL A 66 -8.55 -8.49 -32.39
CA VAL A 66 -7.67 -7.74 -31.48
C VAL A 66 -8.40 -6.64 -30.70
N ASP A 67 -9.61 -6.26 -31.09
CA ASP A 67 -10.35 -5.13 -30.52
C ASP A 67 -10.51 -5.18 -28.99
N PRO A 68 -10.79 -6.34 -28.37
CA PRO A 68 -10.89 -6.45 -26.92
C PRO A 68 -9.59 -6.08 -26.18
N PHE A 69 -8.44 -6.18 -26.87
CA PHE A 69 -7.11 -6.00 -26.29
C PHE A 69 -6.51 -4.61 -26.56
N LEU A 70 -7.05 -3.87 -27.54
CA LEU A 70 -6.48 -2.59 -27.99
C LEU A 70 -6.35 -1.56 -26.88
N LYS A 71 -7.35 -1.45 -26.00
CA LYS A 71 -7.34 -0.47 -24.90
C LYS A 71 -6.18 -0.74 -23.94
N ASP A 72 -5.98 -2.00 -23.59
CA ASP A 72 -4.91 -2.41 -22.68
C ASP A 72 -3.55 -2.32 -23.34
N PHE A 73 -3.45 -2.68 -24.62
CA PHE A 73 -2.21 -2.55 -25.40
C PHE A 73 -1.72 -1.09 -25.44
N LYS A 74 -2.62 -0.17 -25.77
CA LYS A 74 -2.36 1.27 -25.78
C LYS A 74 -1.92 1.79 -24.41
N PHE A 75 -2.63 1.39 -23.36
CA PHE A 75 -2.28 1.73 -21.99
C PHE A 75 -0.87 1.24 -21.61
N LEU A 76 -0.56 -0.03 -21.86
CA LEU A 76 0.77 -0.58 -21.56
C LEU A 76 1.87 0.08 -22.38
N GLY A 77 1.61 0.43 -23.64
CA GLY A 77 2.53 1.19 -24.48
C GLY A 77 2.85 2.58 -23.91
N MET A 78 1.83 3.28 -23.41
CA MET A 78 2.00 4.56 -22.71
C MET A 78 2.83 4.41 -21.43
N ILE A 79 2.56 3.39 -20.61
CA ILE A 79 3.34 3.10 -19.39
C ILE A 79 4.79 2.78 -19.74
N ARG A 80 5.01 2.01 -20.81
CA ARG A 80 6.35 1.66 -21.31
C ARG A 80 7.14 2.89 -21.72
N GLU A 81 6.53 3.82 -22.46
CA GLU A 81 7.17 5.08 -22.83
C GLU A 81 7.51 5.92 -21.59
N GLY A 82 6.59 6.00 -20.62
CA GLY A 82 6.84 6.67 -19.34
C GLY A 82 8.01 6.05 -18.57
N ALA A 83 8.09 4.72 -18.52
CA ALA A 83 9.16 4.00 -17.82
C ALA A 83 10.50 4.16 -18.52
N ARG A 84 10.53 4.06 -19.85
CA ARG A 84 11.72 4.35 -20.66
C ARG A 84 12.26 5.74 -20.33
N ASN A 85 11.38 6.74 -20.37
CA ASN A 85 11.75 8.11 -20.14
C ASN A 85 12.19 8.32 -18.70
N LEU A 86 11.39 7.98 -17.69
CA LEU A 86 11.76 8.19 -16.29
C LEU A 86 13.08 7.52 -15.90
N TYR A 87 13.26 6.24 -16.27
CA TYR A 87 14.40 5.42 -15.84
C TYR A 87 15.61 5.47 -16.78
N ARG A 88 15.53 6.21 -17.89
CA ARG A 88 16.57 6.28 -18.94
C ARG A 88 16.98 4.89 -19.44
N ASP A 89 16.00 4.03 -19.64
CA ASP A 89 16.21 2.62 -19.97
C ASP A 89 15.88 2.34 -21.44
N ASP A 90 16.91 2.38 -22.28
CA ASP A 90 16.77 2.14 -23.72
C ASP A 90 16.31 0.72 -24.08
N ARG A 91 16.34 -0.24 -23.14
CA ARG A 91 15.76 -1.57 -23.35
C ARG A 91 14.25 -1.50 -23.58
N LEU A 92 13.60 -0.46 -23.05
CA LEU A 92 12.19 -0.13 -23.23
C LEU A 92 11.94 0.72 -24.49
N SER A 93 12.88 0.80 -25.43
CA SER A 93 12.71 1.55 -26.68
C SER A 93 11.80 0.85 -27.69
N LEU A 94 10.96 1.61 -28.40
CA LEU A 94 10.10 1.10 -29.49
C LEU A 94 10.85 0.84 -30.81
N VAL A 95 12.17 1.06 -30.88
CA VAL A 95 12.98 0.93 -32.11
C VAL A 95 12.83 -0.43 -32.80
N ASN A 96 12.57 -1.50 -32.04
CA ASN A 96 12.40 -2.85 -32.57
C ASN A 96 10.93 -3.24 -32.84
N CYS A 97 9.98 -2.34 -32.62
CA CYS A 97 8.57 -2.56 -32.91
C CYS A 97 8.24 -2.16 -34.36
N SER A 98 7.16 -2.73 -34.91
CA SER A 98 6.67 -2.31 -36.23
C SER A 98 6.17 -0.86 -36.17
N LYS A 99 6.22 -0.16 -37.32
CA LYS A 99 5.75 1.23 -37.40
C LYS A 99 4.26 1.35 -37.07
N LYS A 100 3.47 0.31 -37.34
CA LYS A 100 2.05 0.23 -36.99
C LYS A 100 1.85 0.27 -35.48
N VAL A 101 2.58 -0.56 -34.73
CA VAL A 101 2.53 -0.61 -33.27
C VAL A 101 3.03 0.70 -32.65
N GLU A 102 4.15 1.23 -33.15
CA GLU A 102 4.71 2.50 -32.68
C GLU A 102 3.70 3.64 -32.86
N ASN A 103 3.14 3.78 -34.06
CA ASN A 103 2.14 4.82 -34.35
C ASN A 103 0.88 4.68 -33.48
N LEU A 104 0.44 3.44 -33.21
CA LEU A 104 -0.73 3.19 -32.36
C LEU A 104 -0.52 3.70 -30.93
N ILE A 105 0.68 3.50 -30.38
CA ILE A 105 1.04 3.96 -29.03
C ILE A 105 1.19 5.48 -29.01
N HIS A 106 1.94 6.06 -29.94
CA HIS A 106 2.13 7.52 -30.00
C HIS A 106 0.82 8.28 -30.23
N ALA A 107 -0.05 7.77 -31.11
CA ALA A 107 -1.39 8.34 -31.29
C ALA A 107 -2.18 8.31 -29.99
N HIS A 108 -2.12 7.21 -29.24
CA HIS A 108 -2.79 7.13 -27.94
C HIS A 108 -2.25 8.12 -26.90
N ILE A 109 -0.92 8.28 -26.81
CA ILE A 109 -0.29 9.22 -25.88
C ILE A 109 -0.78 10.65 -26.16
N LYS A 110 -0.84 11.02 -27.45
CA LYS A 110 -1.36 12.30 -27.91
C LYS A 110 -2.85 12.46 -27.64
N ASP A 111 -3.67 11.47 -27.99
CA ASP A 111 -5.11 11.49 -27.76
C ASP A 111 -5.46 11.57 -26.26
N ALA A 112 -4.64 10.95 -25.41
CA ALA A 112 -4.77 11.00 -23.96
C ALA A 112 -4.27 12.32 -23.35
N GLY A 113 -3.55 13.16 -24.11
CA GLY A 113 -3.03 14.44 -23.65
C GLY A 113 -1.95 14.31 -22.56
N VAL A 114 -1.18 13.22 -22.57
CA VAL A 114 -0.19 12.91 -21.51
C VAL A 114 1.26 13.09 -21.95
N GLU A 115 1.52 13.62 -23.15
CA GLU A 115 2.87 13.82 -23.71
C GLU A 115 3.80 14.52 -22.70
N GLU A 116 3.39 15.67 -22.18
CA GLU A 116 4.16 16.44 -21.19
C GLU A 116 4.36 15.70 -19.86
N ILE A 117 3.45 14.80 -19.49
CA ILE A 117 3.59 13.98 -18.28
C ILE A 117 4.72 12.96 -18.47
N LEU A 118 4.84 12.38 -19.67
CA LEU A 118 5.84 11.34 -19.97
C LEU A 118 7.23 11.91 -20.31
N THR A 119 7.32 13.18 -20.75
CA THR A 119 8.59 13.80 -21.14
C THR A 119 9.59 13.86 -19.97
N PRO A 120 10.86 13.49 -20.16
CA PRO A 120 11.94 13.76 -19.22
C PRO A 120 11.99 15.20 -18.69
N ILE A 121 12.31 15.38 -17.40
CA ILE A 121 12.69 16.69 -16.88
C ILE A 121 14.20 16.86 -16.90
N ASN A 122 14.66 18.09 -17.10
CA ASN A 122 16.06 18.49 -17.00
C ASN A 122 16.17 19.54 -15.90
N ILE A 123 16.96 19.25 -14.85
CA ILE A 123 17.12 20.12 -13.68
C ILE A 123 17.83 21.45 -13.99
N THR A 124 18.47 21.56 -15.16
CA THR A 124 19.18 22.77 -15.60
C THR A 124 18.38 23.60 -16.61
N ALA A 125 17.21 23.10 -17.04
CA ALA A 125 16.41 23.79 -18.04
C ALA A 125 15.64 24.98 -17.41
N PRO A 126 15.47 26.10 -18.13
CA PRO A 126 14.73 27.26 -17.62
C PRO A 126 13.26 26.97 -17.27
N ASP A 127 12.67 25.96 -17.92
CA ASP A 127 11.29 25.52 -17.74
C ASP A 127 11.14 24.38 -16.71
N PHE A 128 12.18 24.10 -15.91
CA PHE A 128 12.20 22.99 -14.96
C PHE A 128 11.02 23.00 -13.99
N GLU A 129 10.74 24.16 -13.36
CA GLU A 129 9.67 24.27 -12.36
C GLU A 129 8.30 24.03 -12.99
N GLU A 130 8.04 24.58 -14.17
CA GLU A 130 6.79 24.37 -14.92
C GLU A 130 6.60 22.89 -15.27
N LYS A 131 7.64 22.25 -15.82
CA LYS A 131 7.59 20.82 -16.16
C LYS A 131 7.46 19.91 -14.95
N LEU A 132 8.02 20.32 -13.81
CA LEU A 132 7.89 19.59 -12.56
C LEU A 132 6.44 19.61 -12.05
N GLU A 133 5.76 20.75 -12.15
CA GLU A 133 4.36 20.87 -11.74
C GLU A 133 3.42 19.91 -12.50
N ILE A 134 3.69 19.69 -13.79
CA ILE A 134 2.92 18.78 -14.65
C ILE A 134 3.01 17.31 -14.19
N LYS A 135 4.06 16.92 -13.46
CA LYS A 135 4.25 15.52 -13.01
C LYS A 135 3.25 15.07 -11.94
N GLY A 136 2.48 15.99 -11.37
CA GLY A 136 1.39 15.67 -10.44
C GLY A 136 1.84 15.61 -8.99
N SER A 137 1.67 14.46 -8.33
CA SER A 137 1.91 14.35 -6.88
C SER A 137 3.36 14.65 -6.47
N THR A 138 3.57 15.05 -5.22
CA THR A 138 4.91 15.26 -4.64
C THR A 138 5.81 14.04 -4.82
N LYS A 139 5.22 12.83 -4.73
CA LYS A 139 5.94 11.58 -4.94
C LYS A 139 6.41 11.44 -6.40
N ALA A 140 5.55 11.72 -7.37
CA ALA A 140 5.91 11.71 -8.78
C ALA A 140 7.02 12.71 -9.09
N LYS A 141 6.86 13.95 -8.63
CA LYS A 141 7.86 15.01 -8.72
C LYS A 141 9.22 14.55 -8.17
N ALA A 142 9.24 13.96 -6.98
CA ALA A 142 10.46 13.43 -6.37
C ALA A 142 11.12 12.34 -7.24
N SER A 143 10.36 11.37 -7.76
CA SER A 143 10.90 10.31 -8.62
C SER A 143 11.50 10.86 -9.93
N HIS A 144 10.86 11.85 -10.55
CA HIS A 144 11.38 12.50 -11.75
C HIS A 144 12.65 13.32 -11.47
N VAL A 145 12.68 14.07 -10.36
CA VAL A 145 13.87 14.86 -9.95
C VAL A 145 15.02 13.94 -9.58
N GLU A 146 14.76 12.85 -8.85
CA GLU A 146 15.76 11.83 -8.51
C GLU A 146 16.50 11.36 -9.76
N HIS A 147 15.76 10.92 -10.78
CA HIS A 147 16.35 10.38 -12.01
C HIS A 147 17.04 11.46 -12.86
N ALA A 148 16.50 12.68 -12.90
CA ALA A 148 17.13 13.78 -13.61
C ALA A 148 18.46 14.21 -12.95
N ILE A 149 18.55 14.18 -11.62
CA ILE A 149 19.82 14.39 -10.89
C ILE A 149 20.80 13.26 -11.19
N ARG A 150 20.37 11.99 -11.14
CA ARG A 150 21.22 10.84 -11.46
C ARG A 150 21.84 10.97 -12.86
N GLU A 151 21.01 11.30 -13.86
CA GLU A 151 21.48 11.52 -15.23
C GLU A 151 22.47 12.68 -15.31
N THR A 152 22.18 13.80 -14.66
CA THR A 152 23.07 14.98 -14.69
C THR A 152 24.43 14.65 -14.07
N ILE A 153 24.44 13.93 -12.95
CA ILE A 153 25.67 13.44 -12.31
C ILE A 153 26.42 12.54 -13.29
N SER A 154 25.77 11.51 -13.84
CA SER A 154 26.42 10.57 -14.76
C SER A 154 27.00 11.25 -16.01
N ALA A 155 26.31 12.25 -16.56
CA ALA A 155 26.76 12.97 -17.73
C ALA A 155 27.95 13.90 -17.45
N LYS A 156 27.99 14.52 -16.26
CA LYS A 156 28.96 15.59 -15.94
C LYS A 156 30.04 15.20 -14.94
N ILE A 157 30.02 13.97 -14.41
CA ILE A 157 31.04 13.46 -13.47
C ILE A 157 32.48 13.65 -13.98
N GLY A 158 32.69 13.59 -15.31
CA GLY A 158 34.00 13.80 -15.93
C GLY A 158 34.47 15.26 -15.95
N GLU A 159 33.57 16.23 -15.81
CA GLU A 159 33.89 17.67 -15.81
C GLU A 159 34.46 18.12 -14.46
N ASP A 160 33.85 17.67 -13.36
CA ASP A 160 34.31 17.91 -11.98
C ASP A 160 33.98 16.71 -11.08
N PRO A 161 34.86 15.69 -11.04
CA PRO A 161 34.60 14.47 -10.27
C PRO A 161 34.37 14.72 -8.77
N ALA A 162 35.09 15.68 -8.18
CA ALA A 162 34.97 15.98 -6.75
C ALA A 162 33.60 16.56 -6.41
N PHE A 163 33.12 17.51 -7.21
CA PHE A 163 31.81 18.10 -7.03
C PHE A 163 30.69 17.06 -7.23
N TYR A 164 30.72 16.30 -8.33
CA TYR A 164 29.62 15.40 -8.67
C TYR A 164 29.58 14.12 -7.82
N GLU A 165 30.72 13.58 -7.32
CA GLU A 165 30.68 12.51 -6.31
C GLU A 165 30.08 13.02 -5.00
N SER A 166 30.43 14.24 -4.55
CA SER A 166 29.81 14.81 -3.34
C SER A 166 28.28 15.01 -3.49
N LEU A 167 27.83 15.37 -4.69
CA LEU A 167 26.41 15.52 -5.00
C LEU A 167 25.69 14.17 -5.03
N LYS A 168 26.34 13.13 -5.57
CA LYS A 168 25.84 11.75 -5.56
C LYS A 168 25.71 11.21 -4.14
N ASP A 169 26.71 11.42 -3.28
CA ASP A 169 26.64 11.01 -1.87
C ASP A 169 25.47 11.68 -1.14
N ARG A 170 25.25 12.98 -1.42
CA ARG A 170 24.10 13.71 -0.89
C ARG A 170 22.77 13.16 -1.40
N LEU A 171 22.67 12.80 -2.68
CA LEU A 171 21.48 12.19 -3.26
C LEU A 171 21.18 10.83 -2.61
N GLU A 172 22.17 9.95 -2.50
CA GLU A 172 22.01 8.63 -1.88
C GLU A 172 21.60 8.76 -0.40
N SER A 173 22.17 9.74 0.33
CA SER A 173 21.78 10.03 1.71
C SER A 173 20.30 10.42 1.85
N LEU A 174 19.77 11.22 0.91
CA LEU A 174 18.35 11.61 0.90
C LEU A 174 17.44 10.42 0.59
N ILE A 175 17.84 9.57 -0.37
CA ILE A 175 17.09 8.36 -0.74
C ILE A 175 17.04 7.38 0.43
N GLU A 176 18.15 7.19 1.13
CA GLU A 176 18.21 6.29 2.27
C GLU A 176 17.40 6.83 3.46
N ALA A 177 17.41 8.14 3.70
CA ALA A 177 16.56 8.77 4.70
C ALA A 177 15.06 8.56 4.40
N ASP A 178 14.63 8.69 3.14
CA ASP A 178 13.25 8.41 2.73
C ASP A 178 12.88 6.93 2.91
N ARG A 179 13.79 6.01 2.55
CA ARG A 179 13.60 4.57 2.78
C ARG A 179 13.41 4.25 4.26
N LYS A 180 14.26 4.80 5.12
CA LYS A 180 14.16 4.63 6.57
C LYS A 180 12.82 5.16 7.08
N ARG A 181 12.45 6.38 6.71
CA ARG A 181 11.16 6.99 7.10
C ARG A 181 9.97 6.12 6.70
N ARG A 182 9.93 5.58 5.47
CA ARG A 182 8.86 4.67 5.03
C ARG A 182 8.83 3.36 5.81
N LYS A 183 9.99 2.83 6.20
CA LYS A 183 10.07 1.64 7.04
C LYS A 183 9.48 1.93 8.42
N ASP A 184 9.85 3.06 9.03
CA ASP A 184 9.34 3.47 10.34
C ASP A 184 7.81 3.71 10.28
N GLU A 185 7.30 4.34 9.22
CA GLU A 185 5.86 4.50 8.97
C GLU A 185 5.12 3.16 8.83
N ALA A 186 5.72 2.18 8.15
CA ALA A 186 5.15 0.84 7.99
C ALA A 186 5.15 0.05 9.31
N GLU A 187 6.21 0.18 10.12
CA GLU A 187 6.29 -0.43 11.46
C GLU A 187 5.25 0.17 12.41
N LEU A 188 5.06 1.48 12.39
CA LEU A 188 4.00 2.15 13.13
C LEU A 188 2.62 1.60 12.74
N LEU A 189 2.32 1.53 11.43
CA LEU A 189 1.04 0.99 10.96
C LEU A 189 0.83 -0.46 11.42
N LYS A 190 1.87 -1.29 11.39
CA LYS A 190 1.80 -2.68 11.87
C LYS A 190 1.43 -2.72 13.35
N GLY A 191 2.05 -1.89 14.18
CA GLY A 191 1.72 -1.79 15.61
C GLY A 191 0.28 -1.34 15.85
N LEU A 192 -0.21 -0.36 15.11
CA LEU A 192 -1.61 0.11 15.21
C LEU A 192 -2.62 -0.98 14.81
N VAL A 193 -2.33 -1.72 13.73
CA VAL A 193 -3.16 -2.86 13.30
C VAL A 193 -3.15 -3.98 14.34
N GLU A 194 -2.02 -4.23 15.01
CA GLU A 194 -1.93 -5.22 16.08
C GLU A 194 -2.79 -4.83 17.28
N ILE A 195 -2.77 -3.56 17.70
CA ILE A 195 -3.66 -3.03 18.74
C ILE A 195 -5.13 -3.20 18.34
N SER A 196 -5.49 -2.86 17.09
CA SER A 196 -6.86 -3.06 16.59
C SER A 196 -7.30 -4.54 16.65
N LYS A 197 -6.40 -5.46 16.32
CA LYS A 197 -6.67 -6.91 16.40
C LYS A 197 -6.81 -7.41 17.84
N GLN A 198 -6.15 -6.77 18.82
CA GLN A 198 -6.34 -7.10 20.23
C GLN A 198 -7.75 -6.77 20.69
N GLU A 199 -8.32 -5.64 20.26
CA GLU A 199 -9.71 -5.30 20.57
C GLU A 199 -10.70 -6.29 19.92
N GLU A 200 -10.50 -6.66 18.65
CA GLU A 200 -11.34 -7.67 18.00
C GLU A 200 -11.26 -9.03 18.70
N ARG A 201 -10.06 -9.43 19.15
CA ARG A 201 -9.87 -10.67 19.94
C ARG A 201 -10.58 -10.59 21.29
N ARG A 202 -10.59 -9.43 21.93
CA ARG A 202 -11.31 -9.21 23.20
C ARG A 202 -12.79 -9.56 23.05
N ASP A 203 -13.42 -9.07 21.98
CA ASP A 203 -14.83 -9.34 21.68
C ASP A 203 -15.10 -10.81 21.32
N LEU A 204 -14.18 -11.45 20.61
CA LEU A 204 -14.27 -12.88 20.28
C LEU A 204 -14.18 -13.74 21.55
N ILE A 205 -13.23 -13.47 22.43
CA ILE A 205 -13.05 -14.21 23.69
C ILE A 205 -14.26 -14.00 24.61
N ALA A 206 -14.81 -12.78 24.66
CA ALA A 206 -16.05 -12.52 25.40
C ALA A 206 -17.21 -13.40 24.91
N LYS A 207 -17.37 -13.51 23.59
CA LYS A 207 -18.39 -14.39 22.97
C LYS A 207 -18.13 -15.87 23.22
N GLU A 208 -16.89 -16.34 23.07
CA GLU A 208 -16.51 -17.74 23.35
C GLU A 208 -16.79 -18.13 24.81
N LYS A 209 -16.63 -17.18 25.73
CA LYS A 209 -16.90 -17.37 27.17
C LYS A 209 -18.35 -17.10 27.56
N ASP A 210 -19.22 -16.78 26.62
CA ASP A 210 -20.62 -16.41 26.87
C ASP A 210 -20.73 -15.25 27.88
N LEU A 211 -19.83 -14.27 27.80
CA LEU A 211 -19.80 -13.08 28.66
C LEU A 211 -20.26 -11.85 27.87
N LEU A 212 -21.09 -11.02 28.50
CA LEU A 212 -21.42 -9.70 27.96
C LEU A 212 -20.19 -8.76 28.01
N PRO A 213 -20.14 -7.69 27.21
CA PRO A 213 -18.99 -6.75 27.20
C PRO A 213 -18.63 -6.20 28.58
N ASP A 214 -19.64 -5.84 29.39
CA ASP A 214 -19.44 -5.39 30.77
C ASP A 214 -18.84 -6.51 31.62
N GLU A 215 -19.36 -7.73 31.49
CA GLU A 215 -18.91 -8.90 32.25
C GLU A 215 -17.47 -9.26 31.89
N PHE A 216 -17.12 -9.20 30.60
CA PHE A 216 -15.75 -9.46 30.16
C PHE A 216 -14.74 -8.46 30.74
N ALA A 217 -15.14 -7.20 30.96
CA ALA A 217 -14.29 -6.23 31.64
C ALA A 217 -14.01 -6.62 33.10
N PHE A 218 -15.03 -7.09 33.83
CA PHE A 218 -14.85 -7.61 35.20
C PHE A 218 -14.10 -8.94 35.24
N TYR A 219 -14.31 -9.81 34.25
CA TYR A 219 -13.56 -11.06 34.08
C TYR A 219 -12.07 -10.78 33.89
N GLY A 220 -11.70 -9.80 33.07
CA GLY A 220 -10.31 -9.39 32.89
C GLY A 220 -9.66 -8.86 34.18
N LEU A 221 -10.42 -8.11 34.99
CA LEU A 221 -9.96 -7.63 36.30
C LEU A 221 -9.74 -8.78 37.30
N LEU A 222 -10.64 -9.77 37.32
CA LEU A 222 -10.52 -10.97 38.13
C LEU A 222 -9.43 -11.92 37.62
N GLY A 223 -9.11 -11.86 36.32
CA GLY A 223 -8.02 -12.57 35.67
C GLY A 223 -6.66 -12.35 36.33
N ASN A 224 -6.39 -11.13 36.81
CA ASN A 224 -5.16 -10.80 37.54
C ASN A 224 -5.01 -11.55 38.87
N TYR A 225 -6.09 -12.11 39.40
CA TYR A 225 -6.15 -12.85 40.66
C TYR A 225 -6.59 -14.30 40.45
N LYS A 226 -6.60 -14.76 39.20
CA LYS A 226 -7.19 -16.05 38.82
C LYS A 226 -6.49 -17.23 39.48
N ASP A 227 -5.16 -17.23 39.48
CA ASP A 227 -4.37 -18.32 40.04
C ASP A 227 -4.53 -18.45 41.56
N GLU A 228 -4.70 -17.33 42.27
CA GLU A 228 -4.88 -17.31 43.73
C GLU A 228 -6.32 -17.64 44.17
N LEU A 229 -7.33 -17.21 43.41
CA LEU A 229 -8.74 -17.31 43.82
C LEU A 229 -9.51 -18.46 43.17
N PHE A 230 -9.14 -18.85 41.95
CA PHE A 230 -9.93 -19.76 41.13
C PHE A 230 -9.13 -20.93 40.55
N GLY A 231 -7.78 -20.90 40.64
CA GLY A 231 -6.88 -21.86 40.01
C GLY A 231 -7.08 -21.90 38.48
N GLU A 232 -6.89 -23.07 37.86
CA GLU A 232 -7.14 -23.26 36.41
C GLU A 232 -8.63 -23.29 36.03
N ASN A 233 -9.56 -23.13 36.98
CA ASN A 233 -11.00 -23.28 36.71
C ASN A 233 -11.60 -22.02 36.08
N ASP A 234 -11.51 -21.97 34.76
CA ASP A 234 -11.99 -20.87 33.93
C ASP A 234 -13.52 -20.68 33.98
N GLU A 235 -14.25 -21.79 34.03
CA GLU A 235 -15.72 -21.79 34.07
C GLU A 235 -16.27 -21.19 35.38
N LYS A 236 -15.64 -21.51 36.52
CA LYS A 236 -15.93 -20.86 37.80
C LYS A 236 -15.66 -19.35 37.74
N THR A 237 -14.56 -18.94 37.11
CA THR A 237 -14.21 -17.51 37.00
C THR A 237 -15.29 -16.75 36.20
N CYS A 238 -15.81 -17.33 35.12
CA CYS A 238 -16.91 -16.77 34.35
C CYS A 238 -18.20 -16.64 35.17
N LEU A 239 -18.61 -17.69 35.90
CA LEU A 239 -19.82 -17.68 36.73
C LEU A 239 -19.76 -16.60 37.82
N VAL A 240 -18.64 -16.52 38.52
CA VAL A 240 -18.42 -15.54 39.59
C VAL A 240 -18.43 -14.11 39.04
N THR A 241 -17.88 -13.92 37.84
CA THR A 241 -17.95 -12.64 37.13
C THR A 241 -19.40 -12.24 36.86
N LYS A 242 -20.22 -13.14 36.32
CA LYS A 242 -21.65 -12.88 36.05
C LYS A 242 -22.40 -12.52 37.33
N ASP A 243 -22.15 -13.23 38.43
CA ASP A 243 -22.77 -12.95 39.73
C ASP A 243 -22.39 -11.59 40.30
N ILE A 244 -21.10 -11.23 40.25
CA ILE A 244 -20.60 -9.93 40.71
C ILE A 244 -21.24 -8.79 39.90
N VAL A 245 -21.29 -8.94 38.57
CA VAL A 245 -21.88 -7.92 37.67
C VAL A 245 -23.38 -7.78 37.91
N SER A 246 -24.09 -8.89 38.15
CA SER A 246 -25.51 -8.88 38.51
C SER A 246 -25.77 -8.12 39.82
N ILE A 247 -24.95 -8.33 40.86
CA ILE A 247 -25.06 -7.57 42.12
C ILE A 247 -24.86 -6.07 41.88
N ILE A 248 -23.82 -5.71 41.11
CA ILE A 248 -23.52 -4.32 40.82
C ILE A 248 -24.69 -3.69 40.06
N LYS A 249 -25.18 -4.32 38.99
CA LYS A 249 -26.31 -3.81 38.19
C LYS A 249 -27.59 -3.66 39.00
N ASN A 250 -27.91 -4.62 39.87
CA ASN A 250 -29.11 -4.57 40.72
C ASN A 250 -29.07 -3.49 41.79
N LYS A 251 -27.88 -3.08 42.23
CA LYS A 251 -27.68 -2.07 43.29
C LYS A 251 -27.31 -0.69 42.74
N MET A 252 -27.05 -0.60 41.44
CA MET A 252 -26.66 0.64 40.78
C MET A 252 -27.84 1.62 40.75
N VAL A 253 -27.74 2.71 41.51
CA VAL A 253 -28.70 3.82 41.50
C VAL A 253 -28.00 5.11 41.06
N ILE A 254 -28.76 6.15 40.69
CA ILE A 254 -28.18 7.46 40.35
C ILE A 254 -27.31 7.98 41.52
N ASP A 255 -26.10 8.44 41.20
CA ASP A 255 -25.05 8.91 42.11
C ASP A 255 -24.59 7.88 43.17
N TRP A 256 -24.70 6.58 42.90
CA TRP A 256 -24.22 5.54 43.82
C TRP A 256 -22.71 5.65 44.15
N ILE A 257 -21.91 6.29 43.28
CA ILE A 257 -20.48 6.56 43.47
C ILE A 257 -20.24 7.52 44.65
N GLU A 258 -21.23 8.32 45.05
CA GLU A 258 -21.12 9.23 46.21
C GLU A 258 -21.81 8.67 47.46
N LYS A 259 -22.58 7.58 47.32
CA LYS A 259 -23.37 6.99 48.41
C LYS A 259 -22.61 5.86 49.09
N GLU A 260 -21.93 6.19 50.18
CA GLU A 260 -21.15 5.22 50.98
C GLU A 260 -21.96 3.98 51.41
N ASP A 261 -23.23 4.15 51.78
CA ASP A 261 -24.06 3.05 52.28
C ASP A 261 -24.31 2.00 51.19
N ILE A 262 -24.52 2.46 49.96
CA ILE A 262 -24.73 1.60 48.78
C ILE A 262 -23.42 0.90 48.42
N GLN A 263 -22.29 1.60 48.49
CA GLN A 263 -20.97 0.97 48.27
C GLN A 263 -20.63 -0.06 49.34
N LYS A 264 -20.94 0.21 50.62
CA LYS A 264 -20.74 -0.75 51.72
C LYS A 264 -21.58 -2.00 51.49
N GLU A 265 -22.83 -1.85 51.06
CA GLU A 265 -23.71 -2.98 50.74
C GLU A 265 -23.21 -3.78 49.53
N MET A 266 -22.81 -3.11 48.43
CA MET A 266 -22.21 -3.76 47.26
C MET A 266 -20.93 -4.52 47.64
N ARG A 267 -20.00 -3.89 48.37
CA ARG A 267 -18.75 -4.53 48.81
C ARG A 267 -19.01 -5.74 49.70
N ARG A 268 -19.99 -5.64 50.61
CA ARG A 268 -20.38 -6.76 51.47
C ARG A 268 -20.87 -7.95 50.63
N ASN A 269 -21.78 -7.72 49.70
CA ASN A 269 -22.33 -8.78 48.85
C ASN A 269 -21.26 -9.41 47.95
N ILE A 270 -20.37 -8.61 47.37
CA ILE A 270 -19.24 -9.11 46.57
C ILE A 270 -18.28 -9.93 47.44
N LYS A 271 -17.96 -9.47 48.65
CA LYS A 271 -17.08 -10.18 49.59
C LYS A 271 -17.67 -11.52 50.04
N ASP A 272 -18.98 -11.58 50.24
CA ASP A 272 -19.69 -12.81 50.60
C ASP A 272 -19.68 -13.84 49.47
N ILE A 273 -19.66 -13.41 48.21
CA ILE A 273 -19.44 -14.30 47.05
C ILE A 273 -18.00 -14.80 47.02
N LEU A 274 -17.02 -13.89 47.06
CA LEU A 274 -15.60 -14.26 46.97
C LEU A 274 -15.17 -15.24 48.09
N ARG A 275 -15.70 -15.06 49.31
CA ARG A 275 -15.49 -15.98 50.44
C ARG A 275 -16.09 -17.38 50.29
N LYS A 276 -17.04 -17.57 49.38
CA LYS A 276 -17.61 -18.91 49.10
C LYS A 276 -16.76 -19.69 48.10
N ILE A 277 -15.82 -19.02 47.44
CA ILE A 277 -15.02 -19.60 46.35
C ILE A 277 -13.59 -19.89 46.80
N GLY A 278 -13.06 -19.12 47.76
CA GLY A 278 -11.81 -19.35 48.48
C GLY A 278 -12.01 -19.40 49.98
#